data_AF-A0A6N9SAS6-F1
#
_entry.id   AF-A0A6N9SAS6-F1
#
_cell.length_a   1.000
_cell.length_b   1.000
_cell.length_c   1.000
_cell.angle_alpha   90.00
_cell.angle_beta   90.00
_cell.angle_gamma   90.00
#
_symmetry.space_group_name_H-M   'P 1'
#
loop_
_entity.id
_entity.type
_entity.pdbx_description
1 polymer ?
#
loop_
_entity_poly.entity_id
_entity_poly.type
_entity_poly.pdbx_seq_one_letter_code
_entity_poly.pdbx_strand_id
1 'polypeptide(L)'
;MNSFSLLTTPWLPVRFKDGTTGKLAPVDLADENVVDISAPRADLQGAVWQFLLGLLQTSFAPKDHRRWDDIWEDGLEAEKLREALQSLEHAFQFGPDSPSFMQDFEALTGDKVPVASLLPEIPGAQTTKFNKDHFIKRGVTEYLCPHCSALLEVRAGVYVGDTSKRIREMIWQQITQLAGCGNVVMAWATNTESGFEFQTWGENRRIPVDLDGLRLVSFLPVDNQ
;
A
#
# COMPACT_ATOMS: atom_id res chain seq x y z
N MET A 1 10.15 -23.35 3.29
CA MET A 1 8.89 -22.72 3.70
C MET A 1 7.78 -23.46 2.99
N ASN A 2 6.66 -23.69 3.65
CA ASN A 2 5.48 -24.22 2.97
C ASN A 2 4.72 -23.06 2.33
N SER A 3 4.09 -23.33 1.19
CA SER A 3 3.16 -22.40 0.56
C SER A 3 1.95 -22.14 1.47
N PHE A 4 1.45 -20.91 1.46
CA PHE A 4 0.30 -20.50 2.26
C PHE A 4 -0.57 -19.50 1.49
N SER A 5 -1.84 -19.40 1.86
CA SER A 5 -2.77 -18.45 1.25
C SER A 5 -2.68 -17.09 1.92
N LEU A 6 -2.52 -16.05 1.11
CA LEU A 6 -2.57 -14.66 1.55
C LEU A 6 -4.00 -14.22 1.90
N LEU A 7 -5.06 -14.98 1.59
CA LEU A 7 -6.42 -14.61 1.98
C LEU A 7 -6.82 -15.18 3.35
N THR A 8 -6.40 -16.40 3.65
CA THR A 8 -6.87 -17.15 4.84
C THR A 8 -5.84 -17.26 5.96
N THR A 9 -4.55 -17.06 5.67
CA THR A 9 -3.51 -17.07 6.70
C THR A 9 -3.48 -15.73 7.43
N PRO A 10 -3.44 -15.67 8.77
CA PRO A 10 -3.27 -14.40 9.48
C PRO A 10 -1.87 -13.81 9.29
N TRP A 11 -1.80 -12.68 8.60
CA TRP A 11 -0.53 -12.03 8.31
C TRP A 11 -0.55 -10.50 8.26
N LEU A 12 -1.70 -9.89 7.97
CA LEU A 12 -1.86 -8.44 7.91
C LEU A 12 -1.65 -7.88 9.32
N PRO A 13 -0.67 -6.99 9.53
CA PRO A 13 -0.47 -6.39 10.84
C PRO A 13 -1.61 -5.41 11.12
N VAL A 14 -2.30 -5.58 12.25
CA VAL A 14 -3.46 -4.77 12.63
C VAL A 14 -3.33 -4.25 14.06
N ARG A 15 -4.06 -3.18 14.38
CA ARG A 15 -4.27 -2.65 15.72
C ARG A 15 -5.71 -2.88 16.14
N PHE A 16 -5.90 -3.39 17.35
CA PHE A 16 -7.22 -3.64 17.92
C PHE A 16 -7.71 -2.47 18.79
N LYS A 17 -9.01 -2.43 19.09
CA LYS A 17 -9.67 -1.43 19.94
C LYS A 17 -9.06 -1.32 21.35
N ASP A 18 -8.50 -2.41 21.88
CA ASP A 18 -7.82 -2.43 23.18
C ASP A 18 -6.39 -1.86 23.16
N GLY A 19 -5.93 -1.41 21.99
CA GLY A 19 -4.59 -0.84 21.77
C GLY A 19 -3.51 -1.88 21.47
N THR A 20 -3.81 -3.17 21.55
CA THR A 20 -2.86 -4.23 21.20
C THR A 20 -2.70 -4.35 19.68
N THR A 21 -1.60 -4.98 19.26
CA THR A 21 -1.33 -5.27 17.84
C THR A 21 -1.32 -6.77 17.60
N GLY A 22 -1.82 -7.21 16.46
CA GLY A 22 -1.78 -8.62 16.06
C GLY A 22 -1.77 -8.81 14.55
N LYS A 23 -2.22 -9.97 14.12
CA LYS A 23 -2.32 -10.35 12.72
C LYS A 23 -3.74 -10.76 12.36
N LEU A 24 -4.19 -10.32 11.20
CA LEU A 24 -5.50 -10.64 10.63
C LEU A 24 -5.31 -11.33 9.27
N ALA A 25 -6.23 -12.21 8.89
CA ALA A 25 -6.33 -12.69 7.51
C ALA A 25 -7.30 -11.77 6.73
N PRO A 26 -7.10 -11.49 5.43
CA PRO A 26 -8.05 -10.69 4.65
C PRO A 26 -9.50 -11.17 4.70
N VAL A 27 -9.74 -12.48 4.84
CA VAL A 27 -11.10 -13.03 5.00
C VAL A 27 -11.81 -12.59 6.29
N ASP A 28 -11.07 -12.04 7.25
CA ASP A 28 -11.57 -11.59 8.55
C ASP A 28 -11.66 -10.05 8.63
N LEU A 29 -11.58 -9.31 7.52
CA LEU A 29 -11.65 -7.82 7.52
C LEU A 29 -12.96 -7.23 8.07
N ALA A 30 -14.01 -8.04 8.19
CA ALA A 30 -15.26 -7.65 8.84
C ALA A 30 -15.18 -7.61 10.38
N ASP A 31 -14.03 -7.96 10.99
CA ASP A 31 -13.85 -7.88 12.44
C ASP A 31 -13.81 -6.42 12.91
N GLU A 32 -14.91 -5.96 13.50
CA GLU A 32 -15.03 -4.61 14.06
C GLU A 32 -14.09 -4.33 15.24
N ASN A 33 -13.38 -5.31 15.78
CA ASN A 33 -12.36 -5.06 16.79
C ASN A 33 -11.08 -4.45 16.20
N VAL A 34 -10.88 -4.53 14.88
CA VAL A 34 -9.76 -3.92 14.18
C VAL A 34 -10.02 -2.44 13.94
N VAL A 35 -9.05 -1.59 14.28
CA VAL A 35 -9.14 -0.13 14.13
C VAL A 35 -8.31 0.38 12.96
N ASP A 36 -7.13 -0.19 12.74
CA ASP A 36 -6.22 0.25 11.68
C ASP A 36 -5.21 -0.88 11.34
N ILE A 37 -4.56 -0.75 10.18
CA ILE A 37 -3.36 -1.50 9.84
C ILE A 37 -2.19 -0.97 10.70
N SER A 38 -1.27 -1.86 11.07
CA SER A 38 -0.11 -1.53 11.91
C SER A 38 1.20 -1.99 11.27
N ALA A 39 1.42 -1.62 10.01
CA ALA A 39 2.64 -1.98 9.30
C ALA A 39 3.88 -1.29 9.92
N PRO A 40 5.06 -1.94 9.90
CA PRO A 40 6.27 -1.42 10.55
C PRO A 40 6.89 -0.22 9.82
N ARG A 41 6.47 0.04 8.58
CA ARG A 41 6.94 1.15 7.75
C ARG A 41 5.74 1.79 7.04
N ALA A 42 5.81 3.10 6.82
CA ALA A 42 4.73 3.83 6.20
C ALA A 42 4.50 3.45 4.71
N ASP A 43 5.54 3.06 3.97
CA ASP A 43 5.40 2.54 2.60
C ASP A 43 4.62 1.24 2.57
N LEU A 44 4.94 0.33 3.49
CA LEU A 44 4.21 -0.92 3.67
C LEU A 44 2.77 -0.67 4.15
N GLN A 45 2.53 0.33 4.99
CA GLN A 45 1.18 0.74 5.39
C GLN A 45 0.35 1.13 4.15
N GLY A 46 0.91 1.99 3.30
CA GLY A 46 0.28 2.38 2.04
C GLY A 46 0.06 1.20 1.08
N ALA A 47 1.04 0.30 0.98
CA ALA A 47 0.94 -0.92 0.18
C ALA A 47 -0.24 -1.79 0.62
N VAL A 48 -0.39 -2.01 1.92
CA VAL A 48 -1.50 -2.78 2.48
C VAL A 48 -2.84 -2.13 2.12
N TRP A 49 -2.98 -0.82 2.31
CA TRP A 49 -4.23 -0.13 1.97
C TRP A 49 -4.59 -0.26 0.49
N GLN A 50 -3.62 -0.07 -0.41
CA GLN A 50 -3.85 -0.23 -1.85
C GLN A 50 -4.23 -1.67 -2.21
N PHE A 51 -3.55 -2.64 -1.62
CA PHE A 51 -3.85 -4.06 -1.78
C PHE A 51 -5.28 -4.39 -1.33
N LEU A 52 -5.69 -3.95 -0.13
CA LEU A 52 -7.02 -4.20 0.42
C LEU A 52 -8.13 -3.53 -0.41
N LEU A 53 -7.91 -2.28 -0.83
CA LEU A 53 -8.82 -1.58 -1.73
C LEU A 53 -8.98 -2.32 -3.06
N GLY A 54 -7.87 -2.75 -3.67
CA GLY A 54 -7.89 -3.52 -4.91
C GLY A 54 -8.60 -4.87 -4.74
N LEU A 55 -8.37 -5.55 -3.61
CA LEU A 55 -9.01 -6.82 -3.28
C LEU A 55 -10.53 -6.66 -3.19
N LEU A 56 -11.02 -5.74 -2.35
CA LEU A 56 -12.44 -5.48 -2.18
C LEU A 56 -13.09 -4.94 -3.45
N GLN A 57 -12.42 -4.07 -4.20
CA GLN A 57 -12.92 -3.58 -5.48
C GLN A 57 -13.06 -4.68 -6.53
N THR A 58 -12.25 -5.75 -6.44
CA THR A 58 -12.28 -6.86 -7.40
C THR A 58 -13.30 -7.93 -7.00
N SER A 59 -13.45 -8.22 -5.70
CA SER A 59 -14.31 -9.31 -5.21
C SER A 59 -15.65 -8.85 -4.64
N PHE A 60 -15.72 -7.64 -4.08
CA PHE A 60 -16.81 -7.17 -3.22
C PHE A 60 -17.25 -5.74 -3.53
N ALA A 61 -17.12 -5.30 -4.79
CA ALA A 61 -17.50 -3.94 -5.17
C ALA A 61 -19.02 -3.71 -5.02
N PRO A 62 -19.45 -2.63 -4.34
CA PRO A 62 -20.85 -2.24 -4.33
C PRO A 62 -21.30 -1.89 -5.75
N LYS A 63 -22.51 -2.32 -6.10
CA LYS A 63 -23.06 -2.15 -7.46
C LYS A 63 -23.47 -0.71 -7.76
N ASP A 64 -23.81 0.04 -6.73
CA ASP A 64 -24.27 1.42 -6.82
C ASP A 64 -24.03 2.15 -5.48
N HIS A 65 -24.33 3.46 -5.47
CA HIS A 65 -24.16 4.32 -4.30
C HIS A 65 -24.98 3.87 -3.10
N ARG A 66 -26.22 3.38 -3.31
CA ARG A 66 -27.07 2.94 -2.20
C ARG A 66 -26.46 1.74 -1.51
N ARG A 67 -25.93 0.79 -2.28
CA ARG A 67 -25.25 -0.38 -1.70
C ARG A 67 -23.97 0.01 -0.96
N TRP A 68 -23.29 1.06 -1.40
CA TRP A 68 -22.15 1.61 -0.68
C TRP A 68 -22.60 2.22 0.66
N ASP A 69 -23.68 2.99 0.67
CA ASP A 69 -24.27 3.57 1.89
C ASP A 69 -24.67 2.47 2.89
N ASP A 70 -25.36 1.42 2.42
CA ASP A 70 -25.73 0.26 3.26
C ASP A 70 -24.48 -0.35 3.95
N ILE A 71 -23.39 -0.56 3.20
CA ILE A 71 -22.15 -1.15 3.75
C ILE A 71 -21.45 -0.17 4.70
N TRP A 72 -21.53 1.13 4.43
CA TRP A 72 -20.95 2.16 5.28
C TRP A 72 -21.66 2.24 6.63
N GLU A 73 -23.00 2.14 6.64
CA GLU A 73 -23.81 2.22 7.84
C GLU A 73 -23.84 0.90 8.63
N ASP A 74 -24.07 -0.23 7.94
CA ASP A 74 -24.27 -1.54 8.57
C ASP A 74 -22.98 -2.36 8.71
N GLY A 75 -21.90 -1.95 8.04
CA GLY A 75 -20.62 -2.66 8.02
C GLY A 75 -20.55 -3.79 6.98
N LEU A 76 -19.42 -4.51 6.99
CA LEU A 76 -19.18 -5.66 6.11
C LEU A 76 -19.76 -6.93 6.71
N GLU A 77 -20.59 -7.64 5.96
CA GLU A 77 -21.07 -8.97 6.36
C GLU A 77 -19.96 -10.02 6.19
N ALA A 78 -19.44 -10.55 7.30
CA ALA A 78 -18.29 -11.47 7.32
C ALA A 78 -18.46 -12.68 6.39
N GLU A 79 -19.63 -13.35 6.40
CA GLU A 79 -19.87 -14.51 5.55
C GLU A 79 -19.86 -14.16 4.06
N LYS A 80 -20.49 -13.04 3.68
CA LYS A 80 -20.49 -12.57 2.28
C LYS A 80 -19.09 -12.19 1.80
N LEU A 81 -18.28 -11.60 2.68
CA LEU A 81 -16.89 -11.29 2.38
C LEU A 81 -16.09 -12.58 2.13
N ARG A 82 -16.23 -13.59 3.01
CA ARG A 82 -15.57 -14.89 2.84
C ARG A 82 -15.95 -15.57 1.53
N GLU A 83 -17.24 -15.61 1.21
CA GLU A 83 -17.76 -16.18 -0.04
C GLU A 83 -17.18 -15.47 -1.28
N ALA A 84 -17.14 -14.14 -1.25
CA ALA A 84 -16.60 -13.36 -2.36
C ALA A 84 -15.11 -13.62 -2.61
N LEU A 85 -14.33 -13.71 -1.53
CA LEU A 85 -12.89 -13.97 -1.60
C LEU A 85 -12.54 -15.41 -2.00
N GLN A 86 -13.43 -16.37 -1.75
CA GLN A 86 -13.20 -17.79 -2.09
C GLN A 86 -12.88 -17.99 -3.58
N SER A 87 -13.52 -17.22 -4.46
CA SER A 87 -13.29 -17.29 -5.91
C SER A 87 -11.84 -16.96 -6.31
N LEU A 88 -11.13 -16.17 -5.50
CA LEU A 88 -9.78 -15.71 -5.74
C LEU A 88 -8.70 -16.59 -5.08
N GLU A 89 -9.07 -17.55 -4.23
CA GLU A 89 -8.14 -18.33 -3.40
C GLU A 89 -6.96 -18.96 -4.17
N HIS A 90 -7.23 -19.44 -5.39
CA HIS A 90 -6.23 -20.05 -6.26
C HIS A 90 -5.11 -19.09 -6.70
N ALA A 91 -5.40 -17.78 -6.76
CA ALA A 91 -4.45 -16.75 -7.19
C ALA A 91 -3.62 -16.18 -6.03
N PHE A 92 -4.01 -16.44 -4.78
CA PHE A 92 -3.41 -15.85 -3.58
C PHE A 92 -2.48 -16.82 -2.82
N GLN A 93 -2.02 -17.88 -3.49
CA GLN A 93 -1.02 -18.79 -2.92
C GLN A 93 0.37 -18.14 -2.98
N PHE A 94 1.09 -18.11 -1.87
CA PHE A 94 2.43 -17.54 -1.77
C PHE A 94 3.39 -18.55 -1.15
N GLY A 95 4.52 -18.77 -1.81
CA GLY A 95 5.48 -19.79 -1.38
C GLY A 95 6.61 -20.02 -2.37
N PRO A 96 7.39 -21.10 -2.16
CA PRO A 96 8.46 -21.49 -3.08
C PRO A 96 7.95 -22.10 -4.40
N ASP A 97 6.68 -22.51 -4.43
CA ASP A 97 6.08 -23.19 -5.59
C ASP A 97 5.47 -22.14 -6.54
N SER A 98 5.57 -22.40 -7.85
CA SER A 98 4.85 -21.63 -8.88
C SER A 98 3.52 -22.33 -9.20
N PRO A 99 2.41 -21.59 -9.42
CA PRO A 99 2.30 -20.13 -9.39
C PRO A 99 2.30 -19.55 -7.97
N SER A 100 3.07 -18.48 -7.77
CA SER A 100 3.13 -17.71 -6.52
C SER A 100 2.52 -16.33 -6.75
N PHE A 101 1.82 -15.79 -5.75
CA PHE A 101 1.07 -14.54 -5.85
C PHE A 101 1.94 -13.40 -6.40
N MET A 102 1.44 -12.76 -7.46
CA MET A 102 2.10 -11.65 -8.18
C MET A 102 3.52 -11.95 -8.69
N GLN A 103 3.88 -13.22 -8.87
CA GLN A 103 5.10 -13.63 -9.56
C GLN A 103 4.78 -14.18 -10.94
N ASP A 104 5.76 -14.08 -11.84
CA ASP A 104 5.66 -14.68 -13.16
C ASP A 104 5.51 -16.20 -13.06
N PHE A 105 4.74 -16.80 -13.98
CA PHE A 105 4.61 -18.26 -14.07
C PHE A 105 5.87 -18.89 -14.67
N GLU A 106 6.64 -18.13 -15.43
CA GLU A 106 7.92 -18.56 -15.98
C GLU A 106 8.99 -18.69 -14.88
N ALA A 107 9.89 -19.65 -15.07
CA ALA A 107 11.01 -19.82 -14.17
C ALA A 107 11.91 -18.58 -14.22
N LEU A 108 12.22 -18.02 -13.04
CA LEU A 108 13.18 -16.93 -12.93
C LEU A 108 14.56 -17.40 -13.42
N THR A 109 15.11 -16.68 -14.40
CA THR A 109 16.48 -16.87 -14.89
C THR A 109 17.37 -15.73 -14.40
N GLY A 110 18.65 -16.02 -14.15
CA GLY A 110 19.63 -15.02 -13.73
C GLY A 110 20.20 -15.21 -12.32
N ASP A 111 20.92 -14.20 -11.85
CA ASP A 111 21.61 -14.22 -10.56
C ASP A 111 20.67 -13.90 -9.41
N LYS A 112 20.90 -14.54 -8.26
CA LYS A 112 20.20 -14.22 -7.02
C LYS A 112 20.64 -12.83 -6.53
N VAL A 113 19.67 -11.96 -6.30
CA VAL A 113 19.89 -10.65 -5.67
C VAL A 113 19.44 -10.69 -4.20
N PRO A 114 20.04 -9.87 -3.31
CA PRO A 114 19.58 -9.75 -1.93
C PRO A 114 18.13 -9.25 -1.87
N VAL A 115 17.32 -9.75 -0.94
CA VAL A 115 15.90 -9.31 -0.77
C VAL A 115 15.76 -7.80 -0.58
N ALA A 116 16.78 -7.16 0.03
CA ALA A 116 16.86 -5.71 0.16
C ALA A 116 16.73 -4.98 -1.18
N SER A 117 17.15 -5.56 -2.31
CA SER A 117 17.07 -4.88 -3.60
C SER A 117 15.64 -4.64 -4.09
N LEU A 118 14.64 -5.27 -3.46
CA LEU A 118 13.23 -5.01 -3.70
C LEU A 118 12.75 -3.71 -3.04
N LEU A 119 13.54 -3.15 -2.12
CA LEU A 119 13.21 -1.90 -1.43
C LEU A 119 13.75 -0.69 -2.21
N PRO A 120 12.92 0.36 -2.40
CA PRO A 120 13.27 1.50 -3.26
C PRO A 120 14.46 2.32 -2.75
N GLU A 121 14.74 2.31 -1.44
CA GLU A 121 15.85 3.04 -0.83
C GLU A 121 17.20 2.32 -0.92
N ILE A 122 17.22 1.03 -1.28
CA ILE A 122 18.43 0.22 -1.24
C ILE A 122 19.29 0.50 -2.48
N PRO A 123 20.60 0.77 -2.31
CA PRO A 123 21.45 1.21 -3.40
C PRO A 123 21.68 0.06 -4.39
N GLY A 124 21.51 0.36 -5.68
CA GLY A 124 21.86 -0.58 -6.75
C GLY A 124 23.36 -0.87 -6.83
N ALA A 125 23.73 -1.93 -7.56
CA ALA A 125 25.10 -2.44 -7.63
C ALA A 125 26.15 -1.38 -8.00
N GLN A 126 25.84 -0.47 -8.93
CA GLN A 126 26.75 0.62 -9.30
C GLN A 126 26.92 1.65 -8.18
N THR A 127 25.84 2.05 -7.51
CA THR A 127 25.88 3.02 -6.41
C THR A 127 26.77 2.51 -5.28
N THR A 128 26.66 1.23 -4.94
CA THR A 128 27.53 0.56 -3.96
C THR A 128 28.98 0.48 -4.44
N LYS A 129 29.21 0.06 -5.69
CA LYS A 129 30.57 -0.06 -6.27
C LYS A 129 31.34 1.25 -6.27
N PHE A 130 30.65 2.36 -6.58
CA PHE A 130 31.25 3.70 -6.61
C PHE A 130 31.13 4.45 -5.28
N ASN A 131 30.67 3.79 -4.22
CA ASN A 131 30.52 4.35 -2.87
C ASN A 131 29.70 5.66 -2.84
N LYS A 132 28.62 5.72 -3.64
CA LYS A 132 27.73 6.89 -3.79
C LYS A 132 26.53 6.85 -2.84
N ASP A 133 26.42 5.81 -2.04
CA ASP A 133 25.37 5.53 -1.06
C ASP A 133 25.67 6.18 0.31
N HIS A 134 26.17 7.42 0.31
CA HIS A 134 26.73 8.11 1.49
C HIS A 134 25.79 8.18 2.71
N PHE A 135 24.49 8.17 2.49
CA PHE A 135 23.47 8.30 3.54
C PHE A 135 22.68 7.01 3.79
N ILE A 136 23.03 5.92 3.12
CA ILE A 136 22.33 4.65 3.29
C ILE A 136 23.17 3.72 4.16
N LYS A 137 22.59 3.29 5.29
CA LYS A 137 23.21 2.28 6.14
C LYS A 137 23.12 0.93 5.43
N ARG A 138 24.27 0.33 5.11
CA ARG A 138 24.34 -1.01 4.52
C ARG A 138 23.94 -2.07 5.57
N GLY A 139 23.44 -3.22 5.11
CA GLY A 139 23.11 -4.36 5.97
C GLY A 139 21.82 -4.22 6.80
N VAL A 140 20.96 -3.24 6.50
CA VAL A 140 19.74 -2.98 7.29
C VAL A 140 18.55 -3.89 6.96
N THR A 141 18.59 -4.62 5.84
CA THR A 141 17.50 -5.53 5.42
C THR A 141 18.07 -6.84 4.86
N GLU A 142 18.75 -7.60 5.70
CA GLU A 142 19.30 -8.91 5.31
C GLU A 142 18.22 -9.99 5.21
N TYR A 143 17.14 -9.82 5.98
CA TYR A 143 16.03 -10.74 6.06
C TYR A 143 14.71 -9.99 6.00
N LEU A 144 13.73 -10.63 5.39
CA LEU A 144 12.36 -10.14 5.34
C LEU A 144 11.40 -11.27 5.67
N CYS A 145 10.36 -10.96 6.44
CA CYS A 145 9.34 -11.95 6.74
C CYS A 145 8.56 -12.31 5.46
N PRO A 146 8.16 -13.57 5.21
CA PRO A 146 7.49 -13.97 3.98
C PRO A 146 6.25 -13.13 3.65
N HIS A 147 5.45 -12.81 4.68
CA HIS A 147 4.28 -11.94 4.57
C HIS A 147 4.65 -10.49 4.20
N CYS A 148 5.76 -9.99 4.72
CA CYS A 148 6.27 -8.67 4.43
C CYS A 148 6.73 -8.58 2.97
N SER A 149 7.25 -9.68 2.41
CA SER A 149 7.64 -9.77 1.00
C SER A 149 6.46 -9.68 0.05
N ALA A 150 5.28 -10.19 0.44
CA ALA A 150 4.07 -10.05 -0.36
C ALA A 150 3.56 -8.59 -0.45
N LEU A 151 4.02 -7.71 0.44
CA LEU A 151 3.70 -6.28 0.43
C LEU A 151 4.77 -5.42 -0.26
N LEU A 152 5.85 -6.03 -0.73
CA LEU A 152 6.92 -5.32 -1.43
C LEU A 152 6.53 -5.03 -2.87
N GLU A 153 5.74 -3.96 -3.06
CA GLU A 153 5.82 -3.02 -4.18
C GLU A 153 4.65 -2.04 -4.07
N VAL A 154 4.92 -0.74 -3.94
CA VAL A 154 3.86 0.28 -4.09
C VAL A 154 3.84 0.86 -5.51
N ARG A 155 5.01 0.91 -6.17
CA ARG A 155 5.32 1.34 -7.56
C ARG A 155 6.59 2.20 -7.58
N ALA A 156 7.39 2.10 -8.64
CA ALA A 156 8.47 3.05 -8.91
C ALA A 156 7.94 4.50 -8.92
N GLY A 157 8.54 5.39 -8.12
CA GLY A 157 8.10 6.78 -7.98
C GLY A 157 7.16 7.05 -6.80
N VAL A 158 6.87 6.05 -5.95
CA VAL A 158 6.21 6.27 -4.65
C VAL A 158 7.24 6.23 -3.54
N TYR A 159 7.30 7.30 -2.74
CA TYR A 159 8.19 7.44 -1.61
C TYR A 159 7.37 7.60 -0.35
N VAL A 160 7.66 6.83 0.68
CA VAL A 160 6.98 6.97 1.97
C VAL A 160 7.98 6.97 3.10
N GLY A 161 7.80 7.89 4.04
CA GLY A 161 8.63 8.03 5.21
C GLY A 161 7.98 8.98 6.22
N ASP A 162 8.33 8.80 7.48
CA ASP A 162 7.94 9.74 8.53
C ASP A 162 8.92 10.92 8.51
N THR A 163 8.44 12.09 8.14
CA THR A 163 9.26 13.29 7.99
C THR A 163 8.60 14.46 8.70
N SER A 164 9.41 15.24 9.41
CA SER A 164 8.93 16.48 10.02
C SER A 164 8.35 17.41 8.95
N LYS A 165 7.41 18.28 9.36
CA LYS A 165 6.83 19.32 8.49
C LYS A 165 7.90 20.09 7.70
N ARG A 166 9.01 20.44 8.34
CA ARG A 166 10.14 21.15 7.71
C ARG A 166 10.78 20.34 6.57
N ILE A 167 11.05 19.05 6.80
CA ILE A 167 11.65 18.18 5.78
C ILE A 167 10.67 17.98 4.63
N ARG A 168 9.39 17.76 4.94
CA ARG A 168 8.33 17.64 3.94
C ARG A 168 8.23 18.87 3.04
N GLU A 169 8.22 20.07 3.61
CA GLU A 169 8.18 21.33 2.86
C GLU A 169 9.44 21.51 1.99
N MET A 170 10.61 21.12 2.50
CA MET A 170 11.85 21.14 1.72
C MET A 170 11.81 20.18 0.53
N ILE A 171 11.32 18.94 0.73
CA ILE A 171 11.12 17.96 -0.34
C ILE A 171 10.13 18.52 -1.37
N TRP A 172 9.04 19.12 -0.92
CA TRP A 172 8.04 19.73 -1.81
C TRP A 172 8.64 20.81 -2.71
N GLN A 173 9.47 21.71 -2.15
CA GLN A 173 10.15 22.73 -2.93
C GLN A 173 11.01 22.13 -4.06
N GLN A 174 11.78 21.08 -3.76
CA GLN A 174 12.58 20.39 -4.77
C GLN A 174 11.70 19.75 -5.85
N ILE A 175 10.60 19.10 -5.45
CA ILE A 175 9.65 18.49 -6.38
C ILE A 175 9.10 19.54 -7.36
N THR A 176 8.64 20.69 -6.87
CA THR A 176 8.09 21.75 -7.75
C THR A 176 9.12 22.33 -8.74
N GLN A 177 10.41 22.24 -8.43
CA GLN A 177 11.48 22.72 -9.31
C GLN A 177 11.93 21.67 -10.34
N LEU A 178 11.87 20.40 -9.97
CA LEU A 178 12.46 19.30 -10.73
C LEU A 178 11.44 18.47 -11.52
N ALA A 179 10.17 18.47 -11.11
CA ALA A 179 9.15 17.58 -11.68
C ALA A 179 8.77 17.90 -13.13
N GLY A 180 9.04 19.12 -13.62
CA GLY A 180 8.71 19.52 -15.00
C GLY A 180 7.22 19.34 -15.31
N CYS A 181 6.91 18.64 -16.40
CA CYS A 181 5.56 18.24 -16.81
C CYS A 181 5.05 16.93 -16.18
N GLY A 182 5.78 16.38 -15.20
CA GLY A 182 5.35 15.21 -14.43
C GLY A 182 4.25 15.53 -13.41
N ASN A 183 3.77 14.49 -12.73
CA ASN A 183 2.72 14.59 -11.72
C ASN A 183 3.20 13.98 -10.41
N VAL A 184 2.93 14.65 -9.29
CA VAL A 184 3.30 14.20 -7.95
C VAL A 184 2.14 14.38 -6.98
N VAL A 185 1.97 13.40 -6.10
CA VAL A 185 1.11 13.49 -4.92
C VAL A 185 1.98 13.28 -3.69
N MET A 186 1.83 14.15 -2.69
CA MET A 186 2.47 14.01 -1.38
C MET A 186 1.39 14.01 -0.32
N ALA A 187 1.33 12.96 0.49
CA ALA A 187 0.40 12.82 1.61
C ALA A 187 1.15 12.64 2.94
N TRP A 188 0.57 13.09 4.04
CA TRP A 188 1.15 12.97 5.38
C TRP A 188 0.06 12.90 6.46
N ALA A 189 0.38 12.29 7.60
CA ALA A 189 -0.51 12.22 8.75
C ALA A 189 -0.73 13.61 9.39
N THR A 190 -1.96 13.92 9.79
CA THR A 190 -2.29 15.13 10.56
C THR A 190 -3.34 14.83 11.62
N ASN A 191 -3.62 15.81 12.49
CA ASN A 191 -4.66 15.75 13.50
C ASN A 191 -6.03 16.25 13.01
N THR A 192 -6.29 16.22 11.70
CA THR A 192 -7.62 16.44 11.13
C THR A 192 -8.51 15.22 11.33
N GLU A 193 -9.82 15.38 11.12
CA GLU A 193 -10.80 14.29 11.22
C GLU A 193 -10.47 13.12 10.28
N SER A 194 -9.95 13.41 9.08
CA SER A 194 -9.51 12.39 8.13
C SER A 194 -8.20 11.70 8.52
N GLY A 195 -7.46 12.19 9.51
CA GLY A 195 -6.17 11.63 9.96
C GLY A 195 -4.99 11.86 9.01
N PHE A 196 -5.21 12.50 7.86
CA PHE A 196 -4.17 12.82 6.88
C PHE A 196 -4.48 14.12 6.13
N GLU A 197 -3.46 14.60 5.42
CA GLU A 197 -3.53 15.73 4.50
C GLU A 197 -2.65 15.41 3.29
N PHE A 198 -2.96 16.01 2.14
CA PHE A 198 -2.20 15.79 0.92
C PHE A 198 -2.20 16.98 -0.01
N GLN A 199 -1.21 17.03 -0.89
CA GLN A 199 -1.08 18.05 -1.92
C GLN A 199 -0.54 17.43 -3.22
N THR A 200 -0.84 18.09 -4.33
CA THR A 200 -0.53 17.60 -5.67
C THR A 200 0.23 18.63 -6.51
N TRP A 201 1.02 18.16 -7.47
CA TRP A 201 1.74 18.96 -8.45
C TRP A 201 1.57 18.35 -9.84
N GLY A 202 1.51 19.21 -10.86
CA GLY A 202 1.34 18.82 -12.26
C GLY A 202 -0.11 18.61 -12.67
N GLU A 203 -0.33 18.37 -13.96
CA GLU A 203 -1.68 18.10 -14.48
C GLU A 203 -2.19 16.75 -13.97
N ASN A 204 -3.29 16.81 -13.21
CA ASN A 204 -3.96 15.63 -12.68
C ASN A 204 -5.47 15.78 -12.88
N ARG A 205 -6.12 14.68 -13.24
CA ARG A 205 -7.59 14.59 -13.22
C ARG A 205 -8.14 14.43 -11.80
N ARG A 206 -7.29 14.08 -10.83
CA ARG A 206 -7.59 14.01 -9.40
C ARG A 206 -7.06 15.26 -8.73
N ILE A 207 -7.95 16.18 -8.40
CA ILE A 207 -7.60 17.45 -7.77
C ILE A 207 -8.06 17.47 -6.30
N PRO A 208 -7.20 17.89 -5.36
CA PRO A 208 -7.61 18.11 -3.98
C PRO A 208 -8.69 19.19 -3.91
N VAL A 209 -9.74 18.95 -3.14
CA VAL A 209 -10.80 19.93 -2.86
C VAL A 209 -11.07 20.02 -1.35
N ASP A 210 -11.55 21.18 -0.90
CA ASP A 210 -12.11 21.36 0.44
C ASP A 210 -13.62 21.16 0.37
N LEU A 211 -14.17 20.33 1.24
CA LEU A 211 -15.60 20.22 1.42
C LEU A 211 -15.88 20.25 2.92
N ASP A 212 -16.34 21.40 3.41
CA ASP A 212 -16.68 21.65 4.81
C ASP A 212 -15.55 21.28 5.80
N GLY A 213 -14.30 21.57 5.44
CA GLY A 213 -13.12 21.27 6.27
C GLY A 213 -12.54 19.88 6.07
N LEU A 214 -13.14 19.04 5.21
CA LEU A 214 -12.61 17.75 4.79
C LEU A 214 -11.82 17.89 3.49
N ARG A 215 -10.59 17.38 3.49
CA ARG A 215 -9.77 17.31 2.28
C ARG A 215 -10.16 16.07 1.47
N LEU A 216 -10.82 16.28 0.33
CA LEU A 216 -11.28 15.23 -0.58
C LEU A 216 -10.59 15.32 -1.95
N VAL A 217 -10.83 14.33 -2.80
CA VAL A 217 -10.35 14.29 -4.19
C VAL A 217 -11.54 14.42 -5.14
N SER A 218 -11.55 15.48 -5.95
CA SER A 218 -12.47 15.59 -7.08
C SER A 218 -11.85 14.95 -8.33
N PHE A 219 -12.67 14.23 -9.09
CA PHE A 219 -12.27 13.58 -10.34
C PHE A 219 -12.86 14.31 -11.55
N LEU A 220 -12.00 15.00 -12.29
CA LEU A 220 -12.41 15.77 -13.45
C LEU A 220 -12.80 14.84 -14.62
N PRO A 221 -13.91 15.11 -15.32
CA PRO A 221 -14.28 14.38 -16.53
C PRO A 221 -13.17 14.50 -17.58
N VAL A 222 -13.14 13.55 -18.52
CA VAL A 222 -12.30 13.73 -19.72
C VAL A 222 -12.96 14.83 -20.53
N ASP A 223 -12.22 15.87 -20.91
CA ASP A 223 -12.73 16.82 -21.89
C ASP A 223 -13.12 16.03 -23.14
N ASN A 224 -14.41 16.06 -23.50
CA ASN A 224 -14.98 15.30 -24.61
C ASN A 224 -14.08 15.40 -25.87
N GLN A 225 -13.56 14.27 -26.32
CA GLN A 225 -13.27 14.05 -27.74
C GLN A 225 -14.56 13.69 -28.46
#